data_AF-A0A962AC65-F1
#
_entry.id   AF-A0A962AC65-F1
#
_cell.length_a   1.000
_cell.length_b   1.000
_cell.length_c   1.000
_cell.angle_alpha   90.00
_cell.angle_beta   90.00
_cell.angle_gamma   90.00
#
_symmetry.space_group_name_H-M   'P 1'
#
loop_
_entity.id
_entity.type
_entity.pdbx_description
1 polymer ?
#
loop_
_entity_poly.entity_id
_entity_poly.type
_entity_poly.pdbx_seq_one_letter_code
_entity_poly.pdbx_strand_id
1 'polypeptide(L)'
;MTHSSATEQAPRSVDPKLAWALAHPESFPLDVNRAPRDMLQRVPGLRARTIDRIIAARRHTAIRLVDLDRLTGAARDVNAFVVTADWRPGGDHDPVAFQVSETARQLDLFAGP
;
A
#
# COMPACT_ATOMS: atom_id res chain seq x y z
N MET A 1 6.11 -42.35 -22.47
CA MET A 1 5.75 -41.12 -23.19
C MET A 1 5.27 -40.11 -22.17
N THR A 2 6.06 -39.05 -22.03
CA THR A 2 5.96 -37.92 -21.11
C THR A 2 4.70 -37.11 -21.34
N HIS A 3 3.97 -36.73 -20.30
CA HIS A 3 3.42 -35.37 -20.15
C HIS A 3 3.22 -35.06 -18.66
N SER A 4 4.33 -34.64 -18.01
CA SER A 4 4.26 -33.75 -16.85
C SER A 4 3.78 -32.39 -17.36
N SER A 5 2.51 -32.07 -17.15
CA SER A 5 2.01 -30.71 -17.35
C SER A 5 2.42 -29.87 -16.15
N ALA A 6 3.50 -29.14 -16.35
CA ALA A 6 4.03 -28.17 -15.43
C ALA A 6 2.96 -27.11 -15.11
N THR A 7 2.77 -26.90 -13.81
CA THR A 7 2.28 -25.70 -13.12
C THR A 7 1.87 -24.55 -14.04
N GLU A 8 0.56 -24.43 -14.25
CA GLU A 8 -0.09 -23.27 -14.85
C GLU A 8 0.29 -22.03 -14.03
N GLN A 9 1.22 -21.24 -14.55
CA GLN A 9 1.69 -20.00 -13.92
C GLN A 9 0.55 -18.98 -13.98
N ALA A 10 -0.12 -18.77 -12.84
CA ALA A 10 -1.11 -17.71 -12.69
C ALA A 10 -0.48 -16.35 -13.09
N PRO A 11 -1.16 -15.54 -13.92
CA PRO A 11 -0.62 -14.26 -14.35
C PRO A 11 -0.33 -13.41 -13.11
N ARG A 12 0.86 -12.81 -13.08
CA ARG A 12 1.46 -12.04 -11.98
C ARG A 12 0.39 -11.21 -11.26
N SER A 13 -0.15 -11.80 -10.20
CA SER A 13 -1.35 -11.32 -9.52
C SER A 13 -1.03 -10.00 -8.85
N VAL A 14 -1.80 -8.98 -9.20
CA VAL A 14 -1.85 -7.71 -8.47
C VAL A 14 -1.85 -8.02 -6.97
N ASP A 15 -1.01 -7.34 -6.18
CA ASP A 15 -0.94 -7.56 -4.73
C ASP A 15 -2.37 -7.52 -4.15
N PRO A 16 -2.79 -8.52 -3.35
CA PRO A 16 -4.18 -8.66 -2.94
C PRO A 16 -4.70 -7.47 -2.12
N LYS A 17 -3.81 -6.69 -1.47
CA LYS A 17 -4.21 -5.45 -0.78
C LYS A 17 -4.38 -4.32 -1.78
N LEU A 18 -3.47 -4.23 -2.75
CA LEU A 18 -3.60 -3.28 -3.84
C LEU A 18 -4.88 -3.51 -4.65
N ALA A 19 -5.18 -4.76 -5.01
CA ALA A 19 -6.42 -5.11 -5.69
C ALA A 19 -7.67 -4.69 -4.89
N TRP A 20 -7.66 -4.92 -3.57
CA TRP A 20 -8.75 -4.47 -2.70
C TRP A 20 -8.84 -2.94 -2.63
N ALA A 21 -7.69 -2.26 -2.52
CA ALA A 21 -7.65 -0.81 -2.41
C ALA A 21 -8.17 -0.11 -3.66
N LEU A 22 -7.87 -0.66 -4.84
CA LEU A 22 -8.39 -0.20 -6.12
C LEU A 22 -9.88 -0.50 -6.31
N ALA A 23 -10.36 -1.60 -5.74
CA ALA A 23 -11.78 -1.95 -5.77
C ALA A 23 -12.64 -1.11 -4.81
N HIS A 24 -12.04 -0.48 -3.80
CA HIS A 24 -12.73 0.31 -2.77
C HIS A 24 -12.09 1.71 -2.59
N PRO A 25 -11.97 2.51 -3.67
CA PRO A 25 -11.36 3.84 -3.59
C PRO A 25 -12.11 4.78 -2.62
N GLU A 26 -13.40 4.57 -2.41
CA GLU A 26 -14.24 5.30 -1.44
C GLU A 26 -13.81 5.10 0.02
N SER A 27 -13.08 4.02 0.30
CA SER A 27 -12.52 3.75 1.64
C SER A 27 -11.24 4.55 1.90
N PHE A 28 -10.70 5.24 0.89
CA PHE A 28 -9.46 6.00 0.99
C PHE A 28 -9.71 7.51 0.82
N PRO A 29 -8.85 8.36 1.41
CA PRO A 29 -7.68 8.00 2.21
C PRO A 29 -8.02 7.71 3.68
N LEU A 30 -7.26 6.80 4.30
CA LEU A 30 -7.44 6.43 5.71
C LEU A 30 -6.63 7.34 6.64
N ASP A 31 -7.27 7.90 7.68
CA ASP A 31 -6.56 8.62 8.73
C ASP A 31 -5.80 7.64 9.64
N VAL A 32 -4.46 7.64 9.61
CA VAL A 32 -3.63 6.71 10.41
C VAL A 32 -3.82 6.89 11.92
N ASN A 33 -4.27 8.06 12.36
CA ASN A 33 -4.50 8.36 13.77
C ASN A 33 -5.86 7.85 14.26
N ARG A 34 -6.79 7.52 13.36
CA ARG A 34 -8.16 7.13 13.72
C ARG A 34 -8.59 5.77 13.16
N ALA A 35 -8.10 5.38 11.99
CA ALA A 35 -8.54 4.19 11.28
C ALA A 35 -8.35 2.92 12.11
N PRO A 36 -9.29 1.96 12.05
CA PRO A 36 -9.16 0.71 12.78
C PRO A 36 -8.09 -0.19 12.15
N ARG A 37 -7.62 -1.19 12.90
CA ARG A 37 -6.46 -2.03 12.55
C ARG A 37 -6.66 -2.81 11.25
N ASP A 38 -7.85 -3.36 11.08
CA ASP A 38 -8.33 -4.10 9.92
C ASP A 38 -8.29 -3.24 8.65
N MET A 39 -8.69 -1.97 8.73
CA MET A 39 -8.60 -1.04 7.60
C MET A 39 -7.15 -0.70 7.26
N LEU A 40 -6.30 -0.46 8.26
CA LEU A 40 -4.87 -0.24 8.04
C LEU A 40 -4.18 -1.46 7.39
N GLN A 41 -4.69 -2.67 7.61
CA GLN A 41 -4.16 -3.88 6.98
C GLN A 41 -4.45 -3.96 5.48
N ARG A 42 -5.45 -3.19 4.99
CA ARG A 42 -5.79 -3.07 3.57
C ARG A 42 -4.91 -2.09 2.80
N VAL A 43 -4.16 -1.24 3.49
CA VAL A 43 -3.26 -0.27 2.87
C VAL A 43 -2.05 -0.99 2.25
N PRO A 44 -1.79 -0.84 0.95
CA PRO A 44 -0.56 -1.32 0.32
C PRO A 44 0.68 -0.73 1.00
N GLY A 45 1.77 -1.50 1.11
CA GLY A 45 3.00 -1.06 1.79
C GLY A 45 2.97 -1.11 3.33
N LEU A 46 1.81 -1.29 3.99
CA LEU A 46 1.75 -1.48 5.45
C LEU A 46 1.89 -2.94 5.87
N ARG A 47 2.90 -3.22 6.70
CA ARG A 47 3.15 -4.54 7.32
C ARG A 47 2.44 -4.64 8.68
N ALA A 48 2.04 -5.85 9.07
CA ALA A 48 1.34 -6.09 10.34
C ALA A 48 2.08 -5.51 11.55
N ARG A 49 3.40 -5.74 11.66
CA ARG A 49 4.22 -5.15 12.73
C ARG A 49 4.24 -3.62 12.71
N THR A 50 4.25 -3.01 11.53
CA THR A 50 4.20 -1.56 11.38
C THR A 50 2.85 -1.01 11.83
N ILE A 51 1.75 -1.69 11.51
CA ILE A 51 0.40 -1.32 11.96
C ILE A 51 0.32 -1.36 13.48
N ASP A 52 0.85 -2.41 14.12
CA ASP A 52 0.86 -2.51 15.58
C ASP A 52 1.66 -1.35 16.21
N ARG A 53 2.77 -0.94 15.58
CA ARG A 53 3.54 0.24 16.01
C ARG A 53 2.78 1.56 15.81
N ILE A 54 2.07 1.73 14.70
CA ILE A 54 1.22 2.91 14.45
C ILE A 54 0.13 3.02 15.52
N ILE A 55 -0.58 1.91 15.79
CA ILE A 55 -1.64 1.86 16.80
C ILE A 55 -1.08 2.14 18.19
N ALA A 56 0.13 1.64 18.50
CA ALA A 56 0.77 1.94 19.77
C ALA A 56 1.16 3.43 19.88
N ALA A 57 1.82 3.97 18.85
CA ALA A 57 2.35 5.32 18.87
C ALA A 57 1.25 6.40 18.86
N ARG A 58 0.15 6.19 18.10
CA ARG A 58 -0.96 7.15 18.02
C ARG A 58 -1.73 7.36 19.32
N ARG A 59 -1.57 6.46 20.31
CA ARG A 59 -2.12 6.63 21.66
C ARG A 59 -1.36 7.69 22.48
N HIS A 60 -0.12 7.97 22.11
CA HIS A 60 0.77 8.86 22.85
C HIS A 60 1.01 10.18 22.11
N THR A 61 1.08 10.14 20.79
CA THR A 61 1.30 11.33 19.96
C THR A 61 0.63 11.15 18.60
N ALA A 62 0.17 12.25 17.99
CA ALA A 62 -0.36 12.19 16.63
C ALA A 62 0.78 11.84 15.65
N ILE A 63 0.56 10.81 14.84
CA ILE A 63 1.48 10.34 13.80
C ILE A 63 1.51 11.38 12.69
N ARG A 64 2.72 11.86 12.40
CA ARG A 64 3.04 12.73 11.27
C ARG A 64 3.61 11.93 10.11
N LEU A 65 3.74 12.57 8.95
CA LEU A 65 4.32 11.93 7.77
C LEU A 65 5.73 11.38 8.03
N VAL A 66 6.56 12.15 8.72
CA VAL A 66 7.93 11.75 9.09
C VAL A 66 7.96 10.53 10.00
N ASP A 67 6.99 10.39 10.90
CA ASP A 67 6.88 9.23 11.77
C ASP A 67 6.45 8.00 10.98
N LEU A 68 5.48 8.18 10.06
CA LEU A 68 5.03 7.12 9.17
C LEU A 68 6.18 6.61 8.27
N ASP A 69 7.00 7.51 7.72
CA ASP A 69 8.17 7.13 6.93
C ASP A 69 9.19 6.35 7.75
N ARG A 70 9.50 6.79 8.97
CA ARG A 70 10.38 6.05 9.90
C ARG A 70 9.84 4.67 10.27
N LEU A 71 8.53 4.51 10.31
CA LEU A 71 7.86 3.25 10.67
C LEU A 71 7.75 2.26 9.49
N THR A 72 7.62 2.77 8.27
CA THR A 72 7.35 1.98 7.06
C THR A 72 8.60 1.76 6.20
N GLY A 73 9.51 2.75 6.13
CA GLY A 73 10.60 2.80 5.16
C GLY A 73 10.13 2.91 3.70
N ALA A 74 8.84 3.17 3.49
CA ALA A 74 8.18 3.15 2.19
C ALA A 74 7.01 4.16 2.17
N ALA A 75 7.21 5.36 2.73
CA ALA A 75 6.14 6.35 2.81
C ALA A 75 5.55 6.67 1.42
N ARG A 76 6.36 6.72 0.37
CA ARG A 76 5.88 7.03 -0.99
C ARG A 76 4.75 6.11 -1.47
N ASP A 77 4.80 4.84 -1.09
CA ASP A 77 3.80 3.84 -1.50
C ASP A 77 2.55 3.90 -0.63
N VAL A 78 2.71 4.31 0.63
CA VAL A 78 1.62 4.39 1.61
C VAL A 78 0.87 5.73 1.52
N ASN A 79 1.57 6.82 1.15
CA ASN A 79 1.08 8.20 1.18
C ASN A 79 -0.13 8.45 0.28
N ALA A 80 -0.32 7.65 -0.78
CA ALA A 80 -1.50 7.72 -1.65
C ALA A 80 -2.78 7.22 -0.96
N PHE A 81 -2.63 6.39 0.07
CA PHE A 81 -3.74 5.71 0.73
C PHE A 81 -4.04 6.26 2.13
N VAL A 82 -3.21 7.16 2.67
CA VAL A 82 -3.35 7.59 4.07
C VAL A 82 -3.23 9.10 4.28
N VAL A 83 -3.90 9.55 5.34
CA VAL A 83 -3.77 10.88 5.93
C VAL A 83 -3.03 10.77 7.26
N THR A 84 -2.11 11.69 7.52
CA THR A 84 -1.45 11.85 8.82
C THR A 84 -1.80 13.21 9.42
N ALA A 85 -1.27 13.52 10.61
CA ALA A 85 -1.58 14.79 11.30
C ALA A 85 -1.18 16.04 10.48
N ASP A 86 -0.17 15.93 9.63
CA ASP A 86 0.41 17.02 8.83
C ASP A 86 0.48 16.70 7.33
N TRP A 87 -0.13 15.59 6.89
CA TRP A 87 -0.14 15.18 5.48
C TRP A 87 -1.51 14.72 5.02
N ARG A 88 -1.88 15.15 3.81
CA ARG A 88 -3.03 14.62 3.08
C ARG A 88 -2.61 14.32 1.63
N PRO A 89 -3.08 13.22 1.04
CA PRO A 89 -2.84 12.98 -0.37
C PRO A 89 -3.55 14.04 -1.22
N GLY A 90 -2.86 14.54 -2.23
CA GLY A 90 -3.38 15.49 -3.22
C GLY A 90 -2.53 15.45 -4.49
N GLY A 91 -3.11 15.84 -5.63
CA GLY A 91 -2.45 15.78 -6.94
C GLY A 91 -2.14 14.34 -7.35
N ASP A 92 -0.87 14.05 -7.65
CA ASP A 92 -0.35 12.76 -8.14
C ASP A 92 -0.42 11.59 -7.13
N HIS A 93 -0.96 11.82 -5.93
CA HIS A 93 -1.13 10.81 -4.89
C HIS A 93 -2.50 10.12 -4.95
N ASP A 94 -3.14 10.15 -6.12
CA ASP A 94 -4.34 9.38 -6.41
C ASP A 94 -3.98 7.87 -6.35
N PRO A 95 -4.72 7.04 -5.59
CA PRO A 95 -4.51 5.59 -5.58
C PRO A 95 -4.57 4.96 -6.99
N VAL A 96 -5.29 5.58 -7.93
CA VAL A 96 -5.31 5.19 -9.35
C VAL A 96 -3.99 5.54 -10.06
N ALA A 97 -3.41 6.71 -9.80
CA ALA A 97 -2.11 7.12 -10.36
C ALA A 97 -0.94 6.26 -9.82
N PHE A 98 -1.04 5.79 -8.58
CA PHE A 98 -0.09 4.83 -8.01
C PHE A 98 -0.06 3.50 -8.80
N GLN A 99 -1.23 2.99 -9.22
CA GLN A 99 -1.29 1.74 -10.00
C GLN A 99 -0.58 1.87 -11.35
N VAL A 100 -0.69 3.02 -12.02
CA VAL A 100 0.00 3.27 -13.29
C VAL A 100 1.51 3.22 -13.11
N SER A 101 2.02 3.82 -12.03
CA SER A 101 3.47 3.84 -11.74
C SER A 101 4.03 2.47 -11.33
N GLU A 102 3.30 1.70 -10.51
CA GLU A 102 3.74 0.38 -10.05
C GLU A 102 3.63 -0.67 -11.17
N THR A 103 2.57 -0.59 -12.00
CA THR A 103 2.44 -1.43 -13.19
C THR A 103 3.52 -1.12 -14.21
N ALA A 104 3.85 0.16 -14.42
CA ALA A 104 4.96 0.57 -15.29
C ALA A 104 6.31 0.02 -14.79
N ARG A 105 6.59 0.07 -13.48
CA ARG A 105 7.78 -0.55 -12.89
C ARG A 105 7.83 -2.07 -13.05
N GLN A 106 6.68 -2.74 -12.95
CA GLN A 106 6.62 -4.17 -13.15
C GLN A 106 6.79 -4.57 -14.62
N LEU A 107 6.28 -3.75 -15.55
CA LEU A 107 6.50 -3.93 -16.99
C LEU A 107 7.96 -3.70 -17.38
N ASP A 108 8.63 -2.70 -16.81
CA ASP A 108 10.07 -2.48 -17.01
C ASP A 108 10.93 -3.64 -16.48
N LEU A 109 10.47 -4.34 -15.43
CA LEU A 109 11.19 -5.50 -14.89
C LEU A 109 11.13 -6.73 -15.82
N PHE A 110 10.15 -6.79 -16.72
CA PHE A 110 10.08 -7.79 -17.78
C PHE A 110 10.63 -7.31 -19.12
N ALA A 111 10.81 -6.00 -19.28
CA ALA A 111 11.50 -5.38 -20.40
C ALA A 111 13.01 -5.31 -20.12
N GLY A 112 13.64 -6.47 -19.89
CA GLY A 112 15.09 -6.59 -20.06
C GLY A 112 15.45 -6.69 -21.55
N PRO A 113 16.68 -6.29 -21.96
CA PRO A 113 17.10 -6.10 -23.35
C PRO A 113 17.15 -7.39 -24.20
#